data_AF-A0AAV5DW00-F1
#
_entry.id   AF-A0AAV5DW00-F1
#
_cell.length_a   1.000
_cell.length_b   1.000
_cell.length_c   1.000
_cell.angle_alpha   90.00
_cell.angle_beta   90.00
_cell.angle_gamma   90.00
#
_symmetry.space_group_name_H-M   'P 1'
#
loop_
_entity.id
_entity.type
_entity.pdbx_description
1 polymer ?
#
loop_
_entity_poly.entity_id
_entity_poly.type
_entity_poly.pdbx_seq_one_letter_code
_entity_poly.pdbx_strand_id
1 'polypeptide(L)'
;MGTDSSADSIIRSRAALISGRLLSSTDAFTVIDQSCVTSLLLAIDKILKMEESHNNADEIESALETLGLIGTTTQGAQFLFTSANVVRHVVESSFGRQGRGRQLAALHAFGSICGVDRQEDQMKLDDQAEGCLKRLVYTAAANSPKLRPSALLLSVLQQDPDIRIAGYRVISGLVVRDWCLREVCSDSEIIRLVTDPTMETTKLGMEARYSCCVAINKALSSSRLLHEPVFLSSLGRYVLLVPDFQCTLNDAVRRGPYLSDRKRVEARPVVDTAERF
;
A
#
# COMPACT_ATOMS: atom_id res chain seq x y z
N MET A 1 11.59 -22.14 37.38
CA MET A 1 10.27 -21.96 36.74
C MET A 1 10.54 -21.52 35.32
N GLY A 2 10.41 -22.43 34.36
CA GLY A 2 10.60 -22.10 32.95
C GLY A 2 9.36 -21.37 32.45
N THR A 3 9.53 -20.12 32.02
CA THR A 3 8.51 -19.41 31.24
C THR A 3 8.39 -20.09 29.89
N ASP A 4 7.20 -20.58 29.56
CA ASP A 4 6.89 -21.09 28.22
C ASP A 4 6.97 -19.92 27.23
N SER A 5 8.15 -19.73 26.63
CA SER A 5 8.46 -18.64 25.69
C SER A 5 7.43 -18.47 24.56
N SER A 6 6.76 -19.56 24.16
CA SER A 6 5.66 -19.54 23.19
C SER A 6 4.39 -18.89 23.74
N ALA A 7 4.00 -19.19 24.99
CA ALA A 7 2.85 -18.56 25.64
C ALA A 7 3.06 -17.05 25.81
N ASP A 8 4.29 -16.65 26.16
CA ASP A 8 4.67 -15.24 26.29
C ASP A 8 4.63 -14.50 24.93
N SER A 9 4.99 -15.18 23.83
CA SER A 9 4.86 -14.64 22.47
C SER A 9 3.41 -14.39 22.08
N ILE A 10 2.52 -15.37 22.30
CA ILE A 10 1.08 -15.25 22.00
C ILE A 10 0.45 -14.09 22.77
N ILE A 11 0.80 -13.94 24.06
CA ILE A 11 0.27 -12.86 24.91
C ILE A 11 0.75 -11.50 24.38
N ARG A 12 2.04 -11.36 24.03
CA ARG A 12 2.59 -10.12 23.45
C ARG A 12 1.92 -9.74 22.14
N SER A 13 1.77 -10.68 21.20
CA SER A 13 1.05 -10.46 19.94
C SER A 13 -0.38 -9.98 20.15
N ARG A 14 -1.14 -10.65 21.03
CA ARG A 14 -2.53 -10.27 21.32
C ARG A 14 -2.64 -8.91 22.01
N ALA A 15 -1.77 -8.64 22.98
CA ALA A 15 -1.72 -7.33 23.64
C ALA A 15 -1.43 -6.22 22.63
N ALA A 16 -0.43 -6.40 21.76
CA ALA A 16 -0.11 -5.43 20.72
C ALA A 16 -1.31 -5.17 19.78
N LEU A 17 -2.01 -6.23 19.33
CA LEU A 17 -3.17 -6.09 18.46
C LEU A 17 -4.33 -5.37 19.14
N ILE A 18 -4.63 -5.69 20.41
CA ILE A 18 -5.66 -5.00 21.18
C ILE A 18 -5.30 -3.51 21.33
N SER A 19 -4.05 -3.19 21.67
CA SER A 19 -3.59 -1.81 21.77
C SER A 19 -3.71 -1.07 20.43
N GLY A 20 -3.35 -1.71 19.31
CA GLY A 20 -3.53 -1.15 17.98
C GLY A 20 -4.98 -0.80 17.67
N ARG A 21 -5.92 -1.69 18.01
CA ARG A 21 -7.37 -1.45 17.81
C ARG A 21 -7.92 -0.33 18.71
N LEU A 22 -7.39 -0.18 19.91
CA LEU A 22 -7.76 0.95 20.77
C LEU A 22 -7.27 2.27 20.16
N LEU A 23 -6.07 2.27 19.58
CA LEU A 23 -5.43 3.44 18.96
C LEU A 23 -5.93 3.74 17.53
N SER A 24 -6.68 2.84 16.90
CA SER A 24 -7.30 3.08 15.60
C SER A 24 -8.57 3.96 15.67
N SER A 25 -9.01 4.33 16.89
CA SER A 25 -10.11 5.26 17.09
C SER A 25 -9.63 6.71 16.97
N THR A 26 -10.42 7.58 16.34
CA THR A 26 -10.08 8.99 16.11
C THR A 26 -9.84 9.77 17.41
N ASP A 27 -10.50 9.36 18.50
CA ASP A 27 -10.42 10.07 19.79
C ASP A 27 -9.37 9.45 20.72
N ALA A 28 -8.71 8.35 20.31
CA ALA A 28 -7.82 7.58 21.18
C ALA A 28 -6.69 8.44 21.76
N PHE A 29 -6.09 9.30 20.94
CA PHE A 29 -4.96 10.16 21.33
C PHE A 29 -5.37 11.37 22.17
N THR A 30 -6.67 11.58 22.41
CA THR A 30 -7.16 12.59 23.37
C THR A 30 -7.31 12.02 24.79
N VAL A 31 -7.45 10.70 24.91
CA VAL A 31 -7.73 10.01 26.18
C VAL A 31 -6.50 9.23 26.67
N ILE A 32 -5.74 8.65 25.74
CA ILE A 32 -4.57 7.84 26.05
C ILE A 32 -3.34 8.73 26.15
N ASP A 33 -2.63 8.62 27.27
CA ASP A 33 -1.41 9.38 27.50
C ASP A 33 -0.33 9.03 26.47
N GLN A 34 0.39 10.05 25.99
CA GLN A 34 1.43 9.88 24.97
C GLN A 34 2.54 8.94 25.43
N SER A 35 2.89 8.93 26.73
CA SER A 35 3.94 8.04 27.24
C SER A 35 3.58 6.56 27.14
N CYS A 36 2.29 6.22 27.25
CA CYS A 36 1.79 4.86 27.04
C CYS A 36 1.99 4.42 25.59
N VAL A 37 1.66 5.30 24.63
CA VAL A 37 1.84 5.01 23.21
C VAL A 37 3.33 4.90 22.87
N THR A 38 4.17 5.81 23.38
CA THR A 38 5.64 5.72 23.20
C THR A 38 6.18 4.39 23.73
N SER A 39 5.74 3.95 24.92
CA SER A 39 6.16 2.69 25.51
C SER A 39 5.76 1.48 24.66
N LEU A 40 4.55 1.50 24.09
CA LEU A 40 4.10 0.49 23.12
C LEU A 40 4.98 0.48 21.87
N LEU A 41 5.27 1.65 21.28
CA LEU A 41 6.11 1.73 20.09
C LEU A 41 7.54 1.24 20.35
N LEU A 42 8.10 1.50 21.53
CA LEU A 42 9.41 0.96 21.92
C LEU A 42 9.39 -0.57 22.08
N ALA A 43 8.28 -1.14 22.58
CA ALA A 43 8.12 -2.59 22.67
C ALA A 43 8.01 -3.21 21.26
N ILE A 44 7.24 -2.60 20.37
CA ILE A 44 7.12 -3.02 18.96
C ILE A 44 8.48 -2.91 18.23
N ASP A 45 9.21 -1.82 18.40
CA ASP A 45 10.56 -1.64 17.82
C ASP A 45 11.51 -2.76 18.26
N LYS A 46 11.45 -3.18 19.52
CA LYS A 46 12.23 -4.33 20.01
C LYS A 46 11.86 -5.63 19.29
N ILE A 47 10.57 -5.90 19.10
CA ILE A 47 10.09 -7.09 18.37
C ILE A 47 10.61 -7.07 16.92
N LEU A 48 10.48 -5.94 16.22
CA LEU A 48 10.85 -5.81 14.81
C LEU A 48 12.37 -5.86 14.56
N LYS A 49 13.17 -5.61 15.59
CA LYS A 49 14.64 -5.75 15.57
C LYS A 49 15.13 -7.17 15.78
N MET A 50 14.31 -8.07 16.32
CA MET A 50 14.72 -9.46 16.50
C MET A 50 14.87 -10.11 15.13
N GLU A 51 15.98 -10.81 14.91
CA GLU A 51 16.13 -11.67 13.74
C GLU A 51 15.03 -12.73 13.73
N GLU A 52 14.60 -13.15 12.54
CA GLU A 52 13.65 -14.25 12.34
C GLU A 52 14.27 -15.56 12.82
N SER A 53 14.28 -15.78 14.13
CA SER A 53 14.32 -17.13 14.68
C SER A 53 12.97 -17.78 14.37
N HIS A 54 12.97 -19.09 14.10
CA HIS A 54 11.81 -19.84 13.57
C HIS A 54 10.52 -19.81 14.43
N ASN A 55 10.47 -19.08 15.55
CA ASN A 55 9.31 -18.97 16.45
C ASN A 55 8.72 -17.55 16.59
N ASN A 56 9.21 -16.53 15.85
CA ASN A 56 8.77 -15.13 16.04
C ASN A 56 8.02 -14.52 14.83
N ALA A 57 7.75 -15.28 13.77
CA ALA A 57 7.10 -14.76 12.56
C ALA A 57 5.71 -14.15 12.85
N ASP A 58 4.85 -14.87 13.57
CA ASP A 58 3.52 -14.41 13.95
C ASP A 58 3.56 -13.13 14.81
N GLU A 59 4.60 -13.00 15.66
CA GLU A 59 4.80 -11.82 16.51
C GLU A 59 5.23 -10.60 15.70
N ILE A 60 6.11 -10.79 14.72
CA ILE A 60 6.52 -9.73 13.79
C ILE A 60 5.34 -9.28 12.93
N GLU A 61 4.55 -10.22 12.40
CA GLU A 61 3.34 -9.93 11.62
C GLU A 61 2.32 -9.16 12.46
N SER A 62 2.05 -9.61 13.69
CA SER A 62 1.16 -8.91 14.63
C SER A 62 1.67 -7.51 14.96
N ALA A 63 2.98 -7.33 15.14
CA ALA A 63 3.59 -6.04 15.41
C ALA A 63 3.44 -5.07 14.23
N LEU A 64 3.63 -5.55 12.99
CA LEU A 64 3.38 -4.77 11.78
C LEU A 64 1.90 -4.41 11.64
N GLU A 65 1.00 -5.36 11.87
CA GLU A 65 -0.44 -5.12 11.86
C GLU A 65 -0.85 -4.06 12.89
N THR A 66 -0.31 -4.11 14.12
CA THR A 66 -0.52 -3.07 15.14
C THR A 66 -0.11 -1.68 14.66
N LEU A 67 1.04 -1.55 13.98
CA LEU A 67 1.45 -0.26 13.40
C LEU A 67 0.49 0.21 12.30
N GLY A 68 -0.04 -0.73 11.50
CA GLY A 68 -1.08 -0.43 10.52
C GLY A 68 -2.35 0.11 11.16
N LEU A 69 -2.82 -0.54 12.24
CA LEU A 69 -3.99 -0.12 13.00
C LEU A 69 -3.81 1.28 13.61
N ILE A 70 -2.64 1.57 14.17
CA ILE A 70 -2.34 2.93 14.66
C ILE A 70 -2.36 3.94 13.50
N GLY A 71 -1.84 3.54 12.34
CA GLY A 71 -1.76 4.37 11.13
C GLY A 71 -3.10 4.71 10.48
N THR A 72 -4.22 4.08 10.86
CA THR A 72 -5.52 4.36 10.23
C THR A 72 -6.08 5.75 10.56
N THR A 73 -5.54 6.44 11.57
CA THR A 73 -5.90 7.82 11.92
C THR A 73 -4.75 8.78 11.60
N THR A 74 -5.05 10.06 11.34
CA THR A 74 -4.01 11.07 11.04
C THR A 74 -3.07 11.25 12.23
N GLN A 75 -3.64 11.39 13.44
CA GLN A 75 -2.89 11.55 14.68
C GLN A 75 -2.00 10.34 14.97
N GLY A 76 -2.54 9.13 14.81
CA GLY A 76 -1.77 7.91 15.02
C GLY A 76 -0.63 7.77 14.01
N ALA A 77 -0.89 8.02 12.73
CA ALA A 77 0.17 8.00 11.72
C ALA A 77 1.25 9.06 11.99
N GLN A 78 0.90 10.30 12.32
CA GLN A 78 1.86 11.33 12.74
C GLN A 78 2.68 10.89 13.95
N PHE A 79 2.02 10.31 14.95
CA PHE A 79 2.69 9.82 16.15
C PHE A 79 3.71 8.71 15.85
N LEU A 80 3.44 7.82 14.90
CA LEU A 80 4.42 6.82 14.45
C LEU A 80 5.72 7.46 13.93
N PHE A 81 5.65 8.64 13.31
CA PHE A 81 6.84 9.37 12.84
C PHE A 81 7.61 10.09 13.95
N THR A 82 7.03 10.26 15.14
CA THR A 82 7.78 10.72 16.34
C THR A 82 8.80 9.67 16.79
N SER A 83 8.52 8.38 16.51
CA SER A 83 9.44 7.25 16.68
C SER A 83 9.85 6.70 15.32
N ALA A 84 10.73 7.41 14.61
CA ALA A 84 11.09 7.10 13.21
C ALA A 84 11.52 5.64 12.95
N ASN A 85 11.97 4.91 13.98
CA ASN A 85 12.42 3.52 13.84
C ASN A 85 11.30 2.55 13.41
N VAL A 86 10.08 2.69 13.95
CA VAL A 86 9.01 1.72 13.65
C VAL A 86 8.50 1.85 12.21
N VAL A 87 8.41 3.08 11.69
CA VAL A 87 8.04 3.29 10.28
C VAL A 87 9.14 2.82 9.34
N ARG A 88 10.41 3.02 9.71
CA ARG A 88 11.54 2.46 8.95
C ARG A 88 11.42 0.94 8.83
N HIS A 89 11.11 0.24 9.92
CA HIS A 89 10.90 -1.21 9.89
C HIS A 89 9.74 -1.63 8.97
N VAL A 90 8.64 -0.87 8.95
CA VAL A 90 7.52 -1.10 8.01
C VAL A 90 8.00 -0.97 6.57
N VAL A 91 8.64 0.15 6.22
CA VAL A 91 9.11 0.41 4.84
C VAL A 91 10.13 -0.64 4.39
N GLU A 92 11.11 -0.97 5.23
CA GLU A 92 12.10 -2.01 4.93
C GLU A 92 11.44 -3.39 4.75
N SER A 93 10.47 -3.74 5.60
CA SER A 93 9.77 -5.03 5.51
C SER A 93 8.85 -5.11 4.28
N SER A 94 8.27 -3.99 3.82
CA SER A 94 7.45 -3.94 2.60
C SER A 94 8.23 -4.28 1.33
N PHE A 95 9.51 -3.90 1.29
CA PHE A 95 10.37 -4.01 0.11
C PHE A 95 11.51 -5.02 0.25
N GLY A 96 11.64 -5.64 1.43
CA GLY A 96 12.64 -6.65 1.74
C GLY A 96 12.25 -8.08 1.32
N ARG A 97 13.18 -9.02 1.51
CA ARG A 97 12.98 -10.47 1.21
C ARG A 97 12.70 -11.31 2.45
N GLN A 98 12.20 -10.71 3.52
CA GLN A 98 12.09 -11.27 4.88
C GLN A 98 10.82 -12.14 5.05
N GLY A 99 10.50 -12.98 4.07
CA GLY A 99 9.32 -13.84 4.11
C GLY A 99 8.01 -13.17 3.66
N ARG A 100 7.11 -13.98 3.10
CA ARG A 100 5.88 -13.51 2.45
C ARG A 100 4.89 -12.89 3.43
N GLY A 101 4.65 -13.51 4.58
CA GLY A 101 3.67 -13.04 5.57
C GLY A 101 4.06 -11.70 6.17
N ARG A 102 5.33 -11.57 6.61
CA ARG A 102 5.92 -10.29 7.04
C ARG A 102 5.80 -9.19 5.99
N GLN A 103 6.16 -9.47 4.74
CA GLN A 103 6.06 -8.48 3.66
C GLN A 103 4.61 -8.03 3.45
N LEU A 104 3.66 -8.97 3.44
CA LEU A 104 2.24 -8.68 3.28
C LEU A 104 1.71 -7.81 4.43
N ALA A 105 2.01 -8.18 5.68
CA ALA A 105 1.64 -7.40 6.87
C ALA A 105 2.24 -5.99 6.82
N ALA A 106 3.50 -5.86 6.42
CA ALA A 106 4.17 -4.58 6.26
C ALA A 106 3.54 -3.71 5.16
N LEU A 107 3.18 -4.28 3.99
CA LEU A 107 2.53 -3.53 2.92
C LEU A 107 1.15 -3.03 3.34
N HIS A 108 0.37 -3.84 4.05
CA HIS A 108 -0.91 -3.39 4.62
C HIS A 108 -0.71 -2.24 5.60
N ALA A 109 0.22 -2.41 6.56
CA ALA A 109 0.54 -1.36 7.52
C ALA A 109 1.02 -0.08 6.83
N PHE A 110 1.84 -0.22 5.80
CA PHE A 110 2.37 0.91 5.06
C PHE A 110 1.27 1.67 4.32
N GLY A 111 0.33 0.96 3.69
CA GLY A 111 -0.85 1.57 3.08
C GLY A 111 -1.68 2.39 4.08
N SER A 112 -1.95 1.82 5.26
CA SER A 112 -2.69 2.51 6.32
C SER A 112 -1.95 3.77 6.81
N ILE A 113 -0.65 3.67 7.09
CA ILE A 113 0.20 4.80 7.50
C ILE A 113 0.17 5.92 6.43
N CYS A 114 0.26 5.55 5.15
CA CYS A 114 0.19 6.48 4.02
C CYS A 114 -1.19 7.14 3.85
N GLY A 115 -2.22 6.60 4.49
CA GLY A 115 -3.55 7.18 4.59
C GLY A 115 -4.60 6.54 3.70
N VAL A 116 -4.38 5.34 3.14
CA VAL A 116 -5.35 4.70 2.24
C VAL A 116 -6.72 4.44 2.90
N ASP A 117 -6.74 4.34 4.23
CA ASP A 117 -7.96 4.11 5.01
C ASP A 117 -8.57 5.41 5.58
N ARG A 118 -7.94 6.56 5.32
CA ARG A 118 -8.37 7.88 5.81
C ARG A 118 -9.26 8.58 4.78
N GLN A 119 -10.02 9.57 5.24
CA GLN A 119 -10.68 10.52 4.34
C GLN A 119 -9.62 11.28 3.54
N GLU A 120 -9.97 11.69 2.33
CA GLU A 120 -9.01 12.24 1.36
C GLU A 120 -8.28 13.49 1.87
N ASP A 121 -9.00 14.38 2.56
CA ASP A 121 -8.46 15.59 3.18
C ASP A 121 -7.54 15.29 4.40
N GLN A 122 -7.59 14.06 4.91
CA GLN A 122 -6.84 13.56 6.06
C GLN A 122 -5.69 12.61 5.66
N MET A 123 -5.47 12.36 4.37
CA MET A 123 -4.43 11.42 3.93
C MET A 123 -3.01 11.97 4.16
N LYS A 124 -2.81 13.28 4.00
CA LYS A 124 -1.52 13.94 4.22
C LYS A 124 -1.25 14.15 5.71
N LEU A 125 0.00 13.95 6.09
CA LEU A 125 0.50 14.19 7.44
C LEU A 125 1.01 15.64 7.57
N ASP A 126 1.57 15.98 8.72
CA ASP A 126 2.28 17.24 8.88
C ASP A 126 3.61 17.24 8.10
N ASP A 127 4.19 18.43 7.90
CA ASP A 127 5.40 18.62 7.09
C ASP A 127 6.59 17.76 7.58
N GLN A 128 6.71 17.56 8.89
CA GLN A 128 7.80 16.78 9.46
C GLN A 128 7.62 15.29 9.13
N ALA A 129 6.43 14.74 9.37
CA ALA A 129 6.09 13.36 9.08
C ALA A 129 6.16 13.07 7.58
N GLU A 130 5.67 13.97 6.72
CA GLU A 130 5.78 13.86 5.27
C GLU A 130 7.24 13.87 4.78
N GLY A 131 8.07 14.75 5.35
CA GLY A 131 9.50 14.79 5.06
C GLY A 131 10.22 13.49 5.45
N CYS A 132 9.87 12.93 6.61
CA CYS A 132 10.39 11.64 7.08
C CYS A 132 9.92 10.48 6.19
N LEU A 133 8.63 10.41 5.84
CA LEU A 133 8.06 9.39 4.95
C LEU A 133 8.79 9.36 3.61
N LYS A 134 8.94 10.53 2.96
CA LYS A 134 9.69 10.65 1.71
C LYS A 134 11.11 10.11 1.88
N ARG A 135 11.82 10.57 2.92
CA ARG A 135 13.20 10.13 3.17
C ARG A 135 13.31 8.61 3.32
N LEU A 136 12.43 7.99 4.11
CA LEU A 136 12.45 6.55 4.33
C LEU A 136 12.25 5.75 3.04
N VAL A 137 11.29 6.15 2.20
CA VAL A 137 11.02 5.47 0.92
C VAL A 137 12.21 5.59 -0.05
N TYR A 138 12.78 6.79 -0.19
CA TYR A 138 13.96 7.00 -1.03
C TYR A 138 15.19 6.25 -0.48
N THR A 139 15.38 6.22 0.84
CA THR A 139 16.46 5.43 1.46
C THR A 139 16.28 3.94 1.22
N ALA A 140 15.07 3.40 1.37
CA ALA A 140 14.79 2.00 1.08
C ALA A 140 15.08 1.66 -0.39
N ALA A 141 14.75 2.57 -1.31
CA ALA A 141 15.06 2.41 -2.72
C ALA A 141 16.58 2.39 -2.97
N ALA A 142 17.30 3.37 -2.42
CA ALA A 142 18.75 3.51 -2.57
C ALA A 142 19.52 2.33 -1.97
N ASN A 143 19.03 1.73 -0.88
CA ASN A 143 19.62 0.56 -0.24
C ASN A 143 19.23 -0.77 -0.92
N SER A 144 18.52 -0.71 -2.04
CA SER A 144 18.10 -1.89 -2.80
C SER A 144 18.67 -1.86 -4.23
N PRO A 145 18.69 -3.01 -4.93
CA PRO A 145 19.02 -3.03 -6.36
C PRO A 145 18.05 -2.23 -7.26
N LYS A 146 16.92 -1.74 -6.72
CA LYS A 146 15.90 -1.01 -7.49
C LYS A 146 16.24 0.48 -7.65
N LEU A 147 17.03 1.06 -6.74
CA LEU A 147 17.55 2.44 -6.75
C LEU A 147 16.52 3.58 -6.73
N ARG A 148 15.29 3.37 -7.20
CA ARG A 148 14.21 4.36 -7.26
C ARG A 148 12.92 3.84 -6.62
N PRO A 149 12.11 4.71 -5.99
CA PRO A 149 10.80 4.35 -5.49
C PRO A 149 9.89 3.71 -6.55
N SER A 150 9.89 4.20 -7.80
CA SER A 150 9.09 3.60 -8.87
C SER A 150 9.43 2.11 -9.07
N ALA A 151 10.71 1.77 -9.11
CA ALA A 151 11.19 0.40 -9.29
C ALA A 151 10.92 -0.50 -8.07
N LEU A 152 10.86 0.05 -6.85
CA LEU A 152 10.37 -0.67 -5.67
C LEU A 152 8.89 -1.02 -5.82
N LEU A 153 8.05 -0.02 -6.12
CA LEU A 153 6.60 -0.19 -6.28
C LEU A 153 6.29 -1.18 -7.41
N LEU A 154 6.95 -1.05 -8.56
CA LEU A 154 6.82 -1.97 -9.68
C LEU A 154 7.17 -3.41 -9.27
N SER A 155 8.22 -3.60 -8.46
CA SER A 155 8.60 -4.94 -8.00
C SER A 155 7.57 -5.58 -7.07
N VAL A 156 6.79 -4.79 -6.34
CA VAL A 156 5.63 -5.27 -5.57
C VAL A 156 4.49 -5.64 -6.52
N LEU A 157 4.23 -4.80 -7.54
CA LEU A 157 3.19 -5.06 -8.53
C LEU A 157 3.47 -6.25 -9.45
N GLN A 158 4.70 -6.75 -9.50
CA GLN A 158 5.08 -7.93 -10.28
C GLN A 158 5.01 -9.24 -9.49
N GLN A 159 4.71 -9.18 -8.19
CA GLN A 159 4.60 -10.36 -7.33
C GLN A 159 3.21 -11.02 -7.42
N ASP A 160 2.99 -12.04 -6.60
CA ASP A 160 1.74 -12.78 -6.53
C ASP A 160 0.54 -11.89 -6.13
N PRO A 161 -0.70 -12.31 -6.43
CA PRO A 161 -1.88 -11.45 -6.28
C PRO A 161 -2.05 -10.79 -4.91
N ASP A 162 -1.78 -11.48 -3.80
CA ASP A 162 -2.03 -10.90 -2.47
C ASP A 162 -1.06 -9.74 -2.18
N ILE A 163 0.22 -9.92 -2.54
CA ILE A 163 1.24 -8.88 -2.41
C ILE A 163 0.94 -7.71 -3.33
N ARG A 164 0.54 -8.00 -4.58
CA ARG A 164 0.18 -6.98 -5.57
C ARG A 164 -1.03 -6.16 -5.15
N ILE A 165 -2.05 -6.79 -4.56
CA ILE A 165 -3.21 -6.13 -3.96
C ILE A 165 -2.80 -5.15 -2.87
N ALA A 166 -1.91 -5.57 -1.95
CA ALA A 166 -1.39 -4.69 -0.92
C ALA A 166 -0.55 -3.55 -1.53
N GLY A 167 0.19 -3.83 -2.62
CA GLY A 167 0.90 -2.84 -3.42
C GLY A 167 -0.01 -1.75 -4.00
N TYR A 168 -1.16 -2.12 -4.56
CA TYR A 168 -2.15 -1.14 -5.03
C TYR A 168 -2.65 -0.22 -3.91
N ARG A 169 -2.83 -0.73 -2.69
CA ARG A 169 -3.21 0.08 -1.53
C ARG A 169 -2.10 1.06 -1.13
N VAL A 170 -0.84 0.61 -1.11
CA VAL A 170 0.31 1.48 -0.86
C VAL A 170 0.40 2.62 -1.88
N ILE A 171 0.27 2.30 -3.17
CA ILE A 171 0.31 3.31 -4.25
C ILE A 171 -0.84 4.30 -4.08
N SER A 172 -2.07 3.81 -3.86
CA SER A 172 -3.24 4.66 -3.61
C SER A 172 -3.00 5.67 -2.48
N GLY A 173 -2.39 5.22 -1.38
CA GLY A 173 -2.02 6.07 -0.26
C GLY A 173 -0.93 7.08 -0.59
N LEU A 174 0.10 6.68 -1.33
CA LEU A 174 1.27 7.52 -1.59
C LEU A 174 1.07 8.58 -2.69
N VAL A 175 0.29 8.28 -3.74
CA VAL A 175 0.18 9.15 -4.92
C VAL A 175 -0.50 10.50 -4.66
N VAL A 176 -1.12 10.70 -3.50
CA VAL A 176 -1.58 12.04 -3.06
C VAL A 176 -0.42 13.02 -2.83
N ARG A 177 0.82 12.53 -2.80
CA ARG A 177 2.05 13.31 -2.63
C ARG A 177 2.74 13.46 -3.99
N ASP A 178 3.02 14.71 -4.38
CA ASP A 178 3.60 15.03 -5.70
C ASP A 178 4.91 14.27 -6.00
N TRP A 179 5.73 14.04 -4.97
CA TRP A 179 6.99 13.29 -5.15
C TRP A 179 6.74 11.84 -5.56
N CYS A 180 5.74 11.16 -4.99
CA CYS A 180 5.43 9.77 -5.33
C CYS A 180 4.64 9.69 -6.63
N LEU A 181 3.72 10.63 -6.86
CA LEU A 181 3.01 10.75 -8.13
C LEU A 181 4.01 10.86 -9.30
N ARG A 182 5.04 11.69 -9.16
CA ARG A 182 6.12 11.80 -10.16
C ARG A 182 6.82 10.46 -10.40
N GLU A 183 7.15 9.72 -9.35
CA GLU A 183 7.78 8.39 -9.47
C GLU A 183 6.87 7.40 -10.22
N VAL A 184 5.59 7.33 -9.85
CA VAL A 184 4.61 6.42 -10.47
C VAL A 184 4.37 6.76 -11.93
N CYS A 185 4.17 8.05 -12.25
CA CYS A 185 3.91 8.46 -13.63
C CYS A 185 5.16 8.38 -14.52
N SER A 186 6.37 8.38 -13.95
CA SER A 186 7.61 8.22 -14.71
C SER A 186 7.88 6.76 -15.14
N ASP A 187 7.10 5.80 -14.65
CA ASP A 187 7.26 4.38 -14.95
C ASP A 187 6.02 3.84 -15.68
N SER A 188 6.11 3.73 -17.00
CA SER A 188 5.00 3.29 -17.85
C SER A 188 4.50 1.88 -17.53
N GLU A 189 5.36 1.03 -16.94
CA GLU A 189 4.98 -0.34 -16.61
C GLU A 189 4.01 -0.37 -15.42
N ILE A 190 4.20 0.51 -14.42
CA ILE A 190 3.22 0.66 -13.32
C ILE A 190 1.85 1.01 -13.89
N ILE A 191 1.82 1.97 -14.82
CA ILE A 191 0.59 2.41 -15.46
C ILE A 191 -0.07 1.28 -16.24
N ARG A 192 0.72 0.54 -17.01
CA ARG A 192 0.24 -0.63 -17.76
C ARG A 192 -0.42 -1.64 -16.82
N LEU A 193 0.21 -1.95 -15.68
CA LEU A 193 -0.33 -2.92 -14.72
C LEU A 193 -1.63 -2.43 -14.04
N VAL A 194 -1.70 -1.16 -13.62
CA VAL A 194 -2.91 -0.67 -12.92
C VAL A 194 -4.11 -0.46 -13.86
N THR A 195 -3.85 -0.24 -15.16
CA THR A 195 -4.90 -0.01 -16.16
C THR A 195 -5.34 -1.26 -16.93
N ASP A 196 -4.57 -2.34 -16.86
CA ASP A 196 -4.89 -3.61 -17.51
C ASP A 196 -5.99 -4.37 -16.74
N PRO A 197 -7.18 -4.55 -17.34
CA PRO A 197 -8.32 -5.19 -16.67
C PRO A 197 -8.14 -6.70 -16.45
N THR A 198 -7.14 -7.32 -17.09
CA THR A 198 -6.87 -8.75 -17.00
C THR A 198 -5.86 -9.11 -15.90
N MET A 199 -5.22 -8.11 -15.31
CA MET A 199 -4.20 -8.31 -14.26
C MET A 199 -4.73 -8.98 -13.00
N GLU A 200 -6.01 -8.78 -12.69
CA GLU A 200 -6.65 -9.36 -11.51
C GLU A 200 -7.87 -10.19 -11.91
N THR A 201 -8.01 -11.35 -11.27
CA THR A 201 -9.10 -12.29 -11.54
C THR A 201 -10.10 -12.40 -10.39
N THR A 202 -9.72 -11.97 -9.18
CA THR A 202 -10.59 -11.95 -8.01
C THR A 202 -11.31 -10.61 -7.89
N LYS A 203 -12.51 -10.60 -7.28
CA LYS A 203 -13.26 -9.37 -7.01
C LYS A 203 -12.41 -8.35 -6.24
N LEU A 204 -11.77 -8.80 -5.17
CA LEU A 204 -10.94 -7.97 -4.31
C LEU A 204 -9.73 -7.39 -5.06
N GLY A 205 -9.10 -8.20 -5.92
CA GLY A 205 -8.01 -7.71 -6.78
C GLY A 205 -8.49 -6.66 -7.77
N MET A 206 -9.58 -6.93 -8.49
CA MET A 206 -10.18 -6.00 -9.45
C MET A 206 -10.53 -4.65 -8.81
N GLU A 207 -11.13 -4.66 -7.63
CA GLU A 207 -11.47 -3.46 -6.85
C GLU A 207 -10.21 -2.72 -6.38
N ALA A 208 -9.20 -3.42 -5.85
CA ALA A 208 -7.96 -2.79 -5.39
C ALA A 208 -7.18 -2.13 -6.55
N ARG A 209 -7.05 -2.83 -7.69
CA ARG A 209 -6.42 -2.30 -8.90
C ARG A 209 -7.16 -1.06 -9.39
N TYR A 210 -8.49 -1.13 -9.47
CA TYR A 210 -9.31 0.00 -9.90
C TYR A 210 -9.18 1.20 -8.96
N SER A 211 -9.23 1.00 -7.65
CA SER A 211 -9.03 2.06 -6.66
C SER A 211 -7.66 2.74 -6.81
N CYS A 212 -6.61 1.97 -7.07
CA CYS A 212 -5.28 2.52 -7.38
C CYS A 212 -5.28 3.35 -8.66
N CYS A 213 -5.90 2.85 -9.74
CA CYS A 213 -6.05 3.59 -10.99
C CYS A 213 -6.81 4.92 -10.78
N VAL A 214 -7.90 4.91 -9.98
CA VAL A 214 -8.66 6.11 -9.63
C VAL A 214 -7.81 7.10 -8.82
N ALA A 215 -7.07 6.62 -7.82
CA ALA A 215 -6.21 7.45 -7.00
C ALA A 215 -5.13 8.16 -7.84
N ILE A 216 -4.45 7.42 -8.73
CA ILE A 216 -3.46 7.98 -9.66
C ILE A 216 -4.12 9.03 -10.56
N ASN A 217 -5.25 8.69 -11.19
CA ASN A 217 -5.93 9.59 -12.11
C ASN A 217 -6.36 10.90 -11.43
N LYS A 218 -6.89 10.81 -10.20
CA LYS A 218 -7.33 11.95 -9.41
C LYS A 218 -6.16 12.83 -8.98
N ALA A 219 -5.09 12.22 -8.48
CA ALA A 219 -3.89 12.93 -8.07
C ALA A 219 -3.24 13.65 -9.26
N LEU A 220 -3.16 12.99 -10.42
CA LEU A 220 -2.65 13.58 -11.65
C LEU A 220 -3.50 14.75 -12.16
N SER A 221 -4.82 14.59 -12.16
CA SER A 221 -5.76 15.66 -12.57
C SER A 221 -5.68 16.89 -11.66
N SER A 222 -5.33 16.70 -10.39
CA SER A 222 -5.19 17.78 -9.40
C SER A 222 -3.78 18.38 -9.36
N SER A 223 -2.80 17.75 -10.02
CA SER A 223 -1.40 18.13 -9.95
C SER A 223 -1.00 19.04 -11.12
N ARG A 224 0.04 19.85 -10.89
CA ARG A 224 0.66 20.69 -11.94
C ARG A 224 1.62 19.90 -12.84
N LEU A 225 1.88 18.63 -12.54
CA LEU A 225 2.84 17.80 -13.27
C LEU A 225 2.59 17.76 -14.79
N LEU A 226 1.31 17.73 -15.22
CA LEU A 226 0.94 17.74 -16.64
C LEU A 226 1.35 19.02 -17.38
N HIS A 227 1.63 20.11 -16.65
CA HIS A 227 2.06 21.39 -17.19
C HIS A 227 3.56 21.66 -16.99
N GLU A 228 4.31 20.72 -16.39
CA GLU A 228 5.74 20.90 -16.11
C GLU A 228 6.61 20.37 -17.28
N PRO A 229 7.36 21.25 -17.99
CA PRO A 229 8.13 20.84 -19.17
C PRO A 229 9.20 19.79 -18.86
N VAL A 230 9.81 19.87 -17.67
CA VAL A 230 10.83 18.92 -17.20
C VAL A 230 10.22 17.53 -17.00
N PHE A 231 9.02 17.46 -16.43
CA PHE A 231 8.30 16.19 -16.26
C PHE A 231 7.97 15.55 -17.61
N LEU A 232 7.42 16.32 -18.56
CA LEU A 232 7.15 15.87 -19.92
C LEU A 232 8.42 15.39 -20.65
N SER A 233 9.56 16.06 -20.41
CA SER A 233 10.84 15.62 -20.97
C SER A 233 11.38 14.34 -20.33
N SER A 234 11.13 14.12 -19.03
CA SER A 234 11.55 12.93 -18.28
C SER A 234 10.69 11.69 -18.56
N LEU A 235 9.44 11.87 -19.00
CA LEU A 235 8.61 10.79 -19.54
C LEU A 235 9.22 10.18 -20.82
N GLY A 236 10.23 10.82 -21.42
CA GLY A 236 10.94 10.34 -22.60
C GLY A 236 10.10 10.49 -23.86
N ARG A 237 10.78 10.69 -25.00
CA ARG A 237 10.17 10.82 -26.34
C ARG A 237 9.29 9.63 -26.75
N TYR A 238 9.33 8.51 -26.03
CA TYR A 238 8.54 7.30 -26.29
C TYR A 238 7.12 7.34 -25.67
N VAL A 239 6.86 8.14 -24.63
CA VAL A 239 5.51 8.29 -24.07
C VAL A 239 4.57 9.08 -25.02
N LEU A 240 5.13 9.83 -25.98
CA LEU A 240 4.39 10.43 -27.09
C LEU A 240 3.83 9.40 -28.10
N LEU A 241 4.22 8.12 -28.00
CA LEU A 241 3.73 7.03 -28.86
C LEU A 241 2.75 6.08 -28.14
N VAL A 242 2.58 6.24 -26.82
CA VAL A 242 1.50 5.60 -26.06
C VAL A 242 0.26 6.51 -26.21
N PRO A 243 -0.97 5.98 -26.42
CA PRO A 243 -2.17 6.80 -26.31
C PRO A 243 -2.08 7.60 -25.02
N ASP A 244 -2.22 8.91 -25.12
CA ASP A 244 -2.04 9.92 -24.07
C ASP A 244 -2.20 9.30 -22.67
N PHE A 245 -1.12 9.27 -21.88
CA PHE A 245 -1.06 8.60 -20.57
C PHE A 245 -2.31 8.88 -19.71
N GLN A 246 -2.77 10.13 -19.76
CA GLN A 246 -3.98 10.61 -19.11
C GLN A 246 -5.27 10.00 -19.71
N CYS A 247 -5.35 9.82 -21.02
CA CYS A 247 -6.44 9.11 -21.69
C CYS A 247 -6.49 7.63 -21.28
N THR A 248 -5.34 6.96 -21.22
CA THR A 248 -5.28 5.54 -20.79
C THR A 248 -5.84 5.36 -19.37
N LEU A 249 -5.43 6.23 -18.43
CA LEU A 249 -5.98 6.24 -17.07
C LEU A 249 -7.47 6.60 -17.05
N ASN A 250 -7.89 7.62 -17.78
CA ASN A 250 -9.30 8.04 -17.85
C ASN A 250 -10.20 6.93 -18.42
N ASP A 251 -9.75 6.24 -19.44
CA ASP A 251 -10.48 5.12 -20.05
C ASP A 251 -10.56 3.93 -19.09
N ALA A 252 -9.48 3.61 -18.38
CA ALA A 252 -9.49 2.59 -17.34
C ALA A 252 -10.46 2.94 -16.19
N VAL A 253 -10.49 4.21 -15.75
CA VAL A 253 -11.44 4.68 -14.73
C VAL A 253 -12.88 4.60 -15.23
N ARG A 254 -13.15 5.02 -16.48
CA ARG A 254 -14.49 4.93 -17.09
C ARG A 254 -14.98 3.50 -17.23
N ARG A 255 -14.09 2.55 -17.54
CA ARG A 255 -14.42 1.12 -17.63
C ARG A 255 -14.80 0.50 -16.28
N GLY A 256 -14.36 1.06 -15.15
CA GLY A 256 -14.66 0.48 -13.85
C GLY A 256 -13.86 -0.80 -13.53
N PRO A 257 -14.11 -1.41 -12.36
CA PRO A 257 -13.31 -2.54 -11.87
C PRO A 257 -13.53 -3.86 -12.61
N TYR A 258 -14.73 -4.11 -13.15
CA TYR A 258 -15.17 -5.45 -13.60
C TYR A 258 -15.14 -5.66 -15.11
N LEU A 259 -14.84 -4.63 -15.90
CA LEU A 259 -14.87 -4.73 -17.35
C LEU A 259 -13.52 -5.15 -17.91
N SER A 260 -13.35 -6.46 -18.07
CA SER A 260 -12.72 -6.97 -19.30
C SER A 260 -13.82 -7.07 -20.34
N ASP A 261 -13.51 -6.88 -21.63
CA ASP A 261 -14.40 -7.24 -22.75
C ASP A 261 -14.66 -8.75 -22.79
N ARG A 262 -15.20 -9.34 -21.71
CA ARG A 262 -16.09 -10.47 -21.85
C ARG A 262 -17.29 -9.89 -22.57
N LYS A 263 -17.26 -9.97 -23.90
CA LYS A 263 -18.46 -10.22 -24.69
C LYS A 263 -19.39 -10.99 -23.79
N ARG A 264 -20.51 -10.38 -23.39
CA ARG A 264 -21.65 -11.15 -22.92
C ARG A 264 -21.87 -12.16 -24.04
N VAL A 265 -21.37 -13.37 -23.87
CA VAL A 265 -21.97 -14.51 -24.52
C VAL A 265 -23.33 -14.55 -23.84
N GLU A 266 -24.26 -13.75 -24.35
CA GLU A 266 -25.67 -13.97 -24.11
C GLU A 266 -25.86 -15.44 -24.42
N ALA A 267 -26.26 -16.20 -23.39
CA ALA A 267 -26.65 -17.58 -23.58
C ALA A 267 -27.79 -17.54 -24.60
N ARG A 268 -27.47 -17.79 -25.87
CA ARG A 268 -28.48 -17.96 -26.91
C ARG A 268 -29.21 -19.25 -26.54
N PRO A 269 -30.52 -19.21 -26.26
CA PRO A 269 -31.26 -20.43 -26.03
C PRO A 269 -31.19 -21.26 -27.32
N VAL A 270 -30.62 -22.45 -27.22
CA VAL A 270 -30.71 -23.45 -28.28
C VAL A 270 -32.13 -24.00 -28.21
N VAL A 271 -32.99 -23.55 -29.13
CA VAL A 271 -34.31 -24.16 -29.34
C VAL A 271 -34.09 -25.38 -30.21
N ASP A 272 -33.97 -26.54 -29.58
CA ASP A 272 -33.96 -27.81 -30.31
C ASP A 272 -35.41 -28.22 -30.55
N THR A 273 -35.85 -28.21 -31.80
CA THR A 273 -37.17 -28.72 -32.15
C THR A 273 -37.13 -30.23 -32.13
N ALA A 274 -37.81 -30.84 -31.16
CA ALA A 274 -37.97 -32.28 -31.06
C ALA A 274 -38.45 -32.86 -32.42
N GLU A 275 -37.66 -33.77 -32.99
CA GLU A 275 -38.08 -34.58 -34.13
C GLU A 275 -39.33 -35.36 -33.74
N ARG A 276 -40.41 -35.18 -34.51
CA ARG A 276 -41.65 -35.91 -34.33
C ARG A 276 -41.43 -37.35 -34.80
N PHE A 277 -41.75 -38.31 -33.92
CA PHE A 277 -41.91 -39.73 -34.21
C PHE A 277 -42.95 -39.98 -35.30
#